data_AF-A0A0F8YL60-F1
#
_entry.id   AF-A0A0F8YL60-F1
#
_cell.length_a   1.000
_cell.length_b   1.000
_cell.length_c   1.000
_cell.angle_alpha   90.00
_cell.angle_beta   90.00
_cell.angle_gamma   90.00
#
_symmetry.space_group_name_H-M   'P 1'
#
loop_
_entity.id
_entity.type
_entity.pdbx_description
1 polymer ?
#
loop_
_entity_poly.entity_id
_entity_poly.type
_entity_poly.pdbx_seq_one_letter_code
_entity_poly.pdbx_strand_id
1 'polypeptide(L)' 'MKLNLGCGPKKMDGYTNVDKYAVFKPDIIQDLEKFPWVFEDNSVDEIVMHHV' A
#
# COMPACT_ATOMS: atom_id res chain seq x y z
N MET A 1 -6.21 -4.68 -9.10
CA MET A 1 -4.97 -3.89 -8.93
C MET A 1 -3.97 -4.63 -8.05
N LYS A 2 -2.67 -4.29 -8.13
CA LYS A 2 -1.65 -4.88 -7.25
C LYS A 2 -1.24 -3.88 -6.17
N LEU A 3 -1.22 -4.29 -4.90
CA LEU A 3 -0.87 -3.43 -3.76
C LEU A 3 0.45 -3.87 -3.12
N ASN A 4 1.30 -2.91 -2.79
CA ASN A 4 2.48 -3.09 -1.95
C ASN A 4 2.24 -2.37 -0.62
N LEU A 5 1.80 -3.11 0.40
CA LEU A 5 1.41 -2.58 1.70
C LEU A 5 2.62 -2.54 2.65
N GLY A 6 2.88 -1.38 3.24
CA GLY A 6 4.09 -1.14 4.02
C GLY A 6 5.33 -1.03 3.14
N CYS A 7 5.24 -0.31 2.01
CA CYS A 7 6.33 -0.25 1.03
C CYS A 7 7.64 0.28 1.65
N GLY A 8 7.55 1.11 2.69
CA GLY A 8 8.69 1.82 3.26
C GLY A 8 9.52 2.49 2.15
N PRO A 9 10.85 2.35 2.15
CA PRO A 9 11.71 2.88 1.10
C PRO A 9 11.67 2.07 -0.21
N LYS A 10 11.13 0.85 -0.20
CA LYS A 10 11.13 -0.06 -1.37
C LYS A 10 9.80 0.04 -2.12
N LYS A 11 9.77 0.96 -3.09
CA LYS A 11 8.69 1.00 -4.06
C LYS A 11 8.85 -0.10 -5.10
N MET A 12 7.72 -0.64 -5.54
CA MET A 12 7.66 -1.64 -6.61
C MET A 12 6.94 -1.03 -7.80
N ASP A 13 7.61 -1.01 -8.95
CA ASP A 13 7.02 -0.58 -10.20
C ASP A 13 5.91 -1.55 -10.62
N GLY A 14 4.75 -1.00 -11.00
CA GLY A 14 3.54 -1.78 -11.33
C GLY A 14 2.68 -2.18 -10.13
N TYR A 15 3.06 -1.79 -8.91
CA TYR A 15 2.25 -1.91 -7.70
C TYR A 15 1.87 -0.53 -7.19
N THR A 16 0.67 -0.42 -6.64
CA THR A 16 0.29 0.74 -5.83
C THR A 16 0.98 0.63 -4.48
N ASN A 17 1.95 1.49 -4.23
CA ASN A 17 2.71 1.51 -3.00
C ASN A 17 1.92 2.24 -1.92
N VAL A 18 1.69 1.56 -0.80
CA VAL A 18 0.88 2.04 0.31
C VAL A 18 1.72 2.05 1.56
N ASP A 19 1.79 3.19 2.24
CA ASP A 19 2.47 3.29 3.53
C ASP A 19 1.75 4.29 4.43
N LYS A 20 1.89 4.14 5.75
CA LYS A 20 1.33 5.12 6.70
C LYS A 20 2.17 6.41 6.76
N TYR A 21 3.42 6.35 6.32
CA TYR A 21 4.35 7.47 6.33
C TYR A 21 4.55 8.05 4.94
N ALA A 22 4.28 9.35 4.81
CA ALA A 22 4.56 10.12 3.59
C ALA A 22 6.05 10.26 3.24
N VAL A 23 6.95 9.88 4.16
CA VAL A 23 8.41 10.09 4.08
C VAL A 23 9.00 9.51 2.80
N PHE A 24 8.50 8.36 2.36
CA PHE A 24 8.97 7.69 1.15
C PHE A 24 8.18 8.07 -0.11
N LYS A 25 7.19 8.96 0.00
CA LYS A 25 6.26 9.35 -1.06
C LYS A 25 5.56 8.11 -1.68
N PRO A 26 4.87 7.28 -0.89
CA PRO A 26 4.07 6.19 -1.44
C PRO A 26 2.99 6.75 -2.38
N ASP A 27 2.42 5.91 -3.23
CA ASP A 27 1.32 6.30 -4.12
C ASP A 27 0.06 6.61 -3.30
N ILE A 28 -0.13 5.89 -2.19
CA ILE A 28 -1.22 6.09 -1.24
C ILE A 28 -0.65 6.15 0.17
N ILE A 29 -1.02 7.19 0.92
CA ILE A 29 -0.70 7.29 2.34
C ILE A 29 -1.91 6.80 3.13
N GLN A 30 -1.85 5.57 3.64
CA GLN A 30 -2.94 4.92 4.36
C GLN A 30 -2.37 4.18 5.57
N ASP A 31 -3.00 4.36 6.72
CA ASP A 31 -2.74 3.58 7.92
C ASP A 31 -3.54 2.27 7.85
N LEU A 32 -2.85 1.14 7.79
CA LEU A 32 -3.47 -0.19 7.64
C LEU A 32 -4.28 -0.61 8.89
N GLU A 33 -4.00 0.00 10.04
CA GLU A 33 -4.75 -0.23 11.29
C GLU A 33 -6.03 0.62 11.35
N LYS A 34 -6.21 1.57 10.41
CA LYS A 34 -7.39 2.42 10.34
C LYS A 34 -8.30 2.02 9.19
N PHE A 35 -9.50 1.59 9.55
CA PHE A 35 -10.58 1.25 8.63
C PHE A 35 -11.58 2.41 8.54
N PRO A 36 -12.24 2.61 7.38
CA PRO A 36 -12.14 1.81 6.15
C PRO A 36 -10.91 2.16 5.31
N TRP A 37 -10.45 1.17 4.53
CA TRP A 37 -9.41 1.42 3.53
C TRP A 37 -9.99 2.15 2.32
N VAL A 38 -9.14 2.88 1.58
CA VAL A 38 -9.53 3.63 0.37
C VAL A 38 -9.76 2.74 -0.87
N PHE A 39 -9.50 1.44 -0.75
CA PHE A 39 -9.66 0.48 -1.84
C PHE A 39 -11.08 -0.05 -1.89
N GLU A 40 -11.60 -0.22 -3.10
CA GLU A 40 -12.91 -0.84 -3.32
C GLU A 40 -12.85 -2.35 -3.03
N ASP A 41 -13.96 -2.91 -2.57
CA ASP A 41 -14.09 -4.34 -2.34
C ASP A 41 -13.86 -5.13 -3.64
N ASN A 42 -13.15 -6.26 -3.56
CA ASN A 42 -12.79 -7.12 -4.70
C ASN A 42 -11.99 -6.42 -5.83
N SER A 43 -11.38 -5.27 -5.56
CA SER A 43 -10.60 -4.54 -6.57
C SER A 43 -9.12 -4.93 -6.64
N VAL A 44 -8.64 -5.76 -5.70
CA VAL A 44 -7.22 -6.10 -5.52
C VAL A 44 -6.96 -7.55 -5.91
N ASP A 45 -6.03 -7.74 -6.85
CA ASP A 45 -5.64 -9.06 -7.37
C ASP A 45 -4.45 -9.64 -6.61
N GLU A 46 -3.52 -8.78 -6.16
CA GLU A 46 -2.27 -9.20 -5.52
C GLU A 46 -1.89 -8.21 -4.41
N ILE A 47 -1.45 -8.74 -3.27
CA ILE A 47 -0.97 -7.96 -2.13
C ILE A 47 0.42 -8.46 -1.76
N VAL A 48 1.38 -7.54 -1.70
CA VAL A 48 2.74 -7.78 -1.24
C VAL A 48 2.95 -7.05 0.08
N MET A 49 3.52 -7.76 1.05
CA MET A 49 3.83 -7.25 2.38
C MET A 49 5.20 -7.79 2.78
N HIS A 50 6.20 -6.91 2.88
CA HIS A 50 7.58 -7.30 3.20
C HIS A 50 8.08 -6.48 4.39
N HIS A 51 8.10 -7.10 5.57
CA HIS A 51 8.41 -6.50 6.88
C HIS A 51 7.41 -5.39 7.28
N VAL A 52 6.34 -5.77 8.01
CA VAL A 52 5.34 -4.84 8.57
C VAL A 52 5.63 -4.52 10.02
#